data_AF-A0A0L6JGX5-F1
#
_entry.id   AF-A0A0L6JGX5-F1
#
_cell.length_a   1.000
_cell.length_b   1.000
_cell.length_c   1.000
_cell.angle_alpha   90.00
_cell.angle_beta   90.00
_cell.angle_gamma   90.00
#
_symmetry.space_group_name_H-M   'P 1'
#
loop_
_entity.id
_entity.type
_entity.pdbx_description
1 polymer ?
#
loop_
_entity_poly.entity_id
_entity_poly.type
_entity_poly.pdbx_seq_one_letter_code
_entity_poly.pdbx_strand_id
1 'polypeptide(L)' 'MQEFNPQEFKCTSNKLKNFLMDKGLRYEKCYVDDNGWTIWTFSKTNEFYKVLREWERNKKASI' A
#
# COMPACT_ATOMS: atom_id res chain seq x y z
N MET A 1 7.25 -21.15 4.68
CA MET A 1 6.42 -20.74 3.53
C MET A 1 5.69 -19.46 3.93
N GLN A 2 5.89 -18.33 3.26
CA GLN A 2 5.07 -17.14 3.53
C GLN A 2 3.65 -17.44 3.04
N GLU A 3 2.71 -17.58 3.95
CA GLU A 3 1.29 -17.72 3.61
C GLU A 3 0.86 -16.46 2.84
N PHE A 4 0.44 -16.66 1.59
CA PHE A 4 -0.16 -15.58 0.82
C PHE A 4 -1.51 -15.26 1.44
N ASN A 5 -1.56 -14.21 2.26
CA ASN A 5 -2.83 -13.68 2.75
C ASN A 5 -3.47 -12.83 1.63
N PRO A 6 -4.54 -13.28 0.96
CA PRO A 6 -5.15 -12.54 -0.14
C PRO A 6 -5.69 -11.17 0.29
N GLN A 7 -5.88 -10.94 1.59
CA GLN A 7 -6.39 -9.70 2.19
C GLN A 7 -5.31 -8.66 2.48
N GLU A 8 -4.04 -8.94 2.19
CA GLU A 8 -2.94 -8.01 2.40
C GLU A 8 -2.49 -7.37 1.08
N PHE A 9 -2.17 -6.07 1.12
CA PHE A 9 -1.54 -5.33 0.03
C PHE A 9 -0.11 -4.97 0.43
N LYS A 10 0.86 -5.52 -0.31
CA LYS A 10 2.28 -5.21 -0.13
C LYS A 10 2.66 -3.98 -0.96
N CYS A 11 3.10 -2.93 -0.28
CA CYS A 11 3.55 -1.68 -0.89
C CYS A 11 5.06 -1.54 -0.72
N THR A 12 5.77 -1.23 -1.81
CA THR A 12 7.21 -0.88 -1.81
C THR A 12 7.45 0.58 -2.21
N SER A 13 6.40 1.31 -2.61
CA SER A 13 6.52 2.69 -3.08
C SER A 13 6.33 3.69 -1.95
N ASN A 14 7.38 4.44 -1.62
CA ASN A 14 7.31 5.52 -0.62
C ASN A 14 6.20 6.54 -0.92
N LYS A 15 6.00 6.90 -2.20
CA LYS A 15 4.96 7.86 -2.61
C LYS A 15 3.56 7.34 -2.31
N LEU A 16 3.28 6.09 -2.69
CA LEU A 16 1.98 5.47 -2.42
C LEU A 16 1.78 5.27 -0.92
N LYS A 17 2.80 4.76 -0.20
CA LYS A 17 2.75 4.56 1.25
C LYS A 17 2.45 5.87 2.00
N ASN A 18 3.10 6.97 1.65
CA ASN A 18 2.83 8.27 2.27
C ASN A 18 1.39 8.74 1.96
N PHE A 19 0.94 8.67 0.71
CA PHE A 19 -0.44 9.04 0.36
C PHE A 19 -1.49 8.23 1.13
N LEU A 20 -1.29 6.91 1.26
CA LEU A 20 -2.19 6.05 2.03
C LEU A 20 -2.24 6.48 3.51
N MET A 21 -1.07 6.80 4.09
CA MET A 21 -0.98 7.28 5.47
C MET A 21 -1.60 8.66 5.69
N ASP A 22 -1.41 9.60 4.75
CA ASP A 22 -2.02 10.93 4.81
C ASP A 22 -3.56 10.85 4.77
N LYS A 23 -4.09 9.77 4.16
CA LYS A 23 -5.53 9.45 4.12
C LYS A 23 -6.01 8.67 5.34
N GLY A 24 -5.15 8.45 6.34
CA GLY A 24 -5.49 7.80 7.61
C GLY A 24 -5.29 6.28 7.63
N LEU A 25 -4.86 5.66 6.53
CA LEU A 25 -4.59 4.22 6.49
C LEU A 25 -3.25 3.90 7.17
N ARG A 26 -3.18 2.79 7.90
CA ARG A 26 -1.95 2.33 8.55
C ARG A 26 -1.54 0.98 7.99
N TYR A 27 -0.24 0.78 7.81
CA TYR A 27 0.31 -0.53 7.52
C TYR A 27 0.39 -1.34 8.83
N GLU A 28 0.08 -2.63 8.74
CA GLU A 28 0.07 -3.55 9.88
C GLU A 28 1.45 -4.19 10.09
N LYS A 29 2.21 -4.32 9.00
CA LYS A 29 3.54 -4.95 9.01
C LYS A 29 4.50 -4.12 8.18
N CYS A 30 5.75 -4.07 8.62
CA CYS A 30 6.87 -3.48 7.89
C CYS A 30 8.07 -4.41 8.03
N TYR A 31 8.61 -4.89 6.92
CA TYR A 31 9.78 -5.74 6.90
C TYR A 31 10.64 -5.46 5.68
N VAL A 32 11.91 -5.84 5.73
CA VAL A 32 12.82 -5.79 4.58
C VAL A 32 12.87 -7.18 3.96
N ASP A 33 12.71 -7.27 2.65
CA ASP A 33 12.83 -8.55 1.93
C ASP A 33 14.30 -8.93 1.66
N ASP A 34 14.50 -10.13 1.12
CA ASP A 34 15.84 -10.67 0.83
C ASP A 34 16.62 -9.84 -0.21
N ASN A 35 15.94 -8.96 -0.95
CA ASN A 35 16.53 -8.05 -1.93
C ASN A 35 16.81 -6.66 -1.33
N GLY A 36 16.59 -6.45 -0.03
CA GLY A 36 16.78 -5.17 0.65
C GLY A 36 15.65 -4.17 0.46
N TRP A 37 14.52 -4.56 -0.13
CA TRP A 37 13.37 -3.68 -0.28
C TRP A 37 12.55 -3.62 1.00
N THR A 38 12.24 -2.39 1.44
CA THR A 38 11.25 -2.20 2.50
C THR A 38 9.85 -2.44 1.95
N ILE A 39 9.12 -3.36 2.59
CA ILE A 39 7.74 -3.71 2.28
C ILE A 39 6.85 -3.27 3.43
N TRP A 40 5.86 -2.42 3.12
CA TRP A 40 4.77 -2.05 4.01
C TRP A 40 3.50 -2.81 3.63
N THR A 41 2.92 -3.54 4.56
CA THR A 41 1.71 -4.33 4.32
C THR A 41 0.49 -3.62 4.87
N PHE A 42 -0.49 -3.34 4.01
CA PHE A 42 -1.79 -2.75 4.37
C PHE A 42 -2.90 -3.79 4.30
N SER A 43 -3.90 -3.66 5.17
CA SER A 43 -5.13 -4.43 5.07
C SER A 43 -6.01 -3.94 3.91
N LYS A 44 -6.50 -4.86 3.09
CA LYS A 44 -7.42 -4.58 1.98
C LYS A 44 -8.84 -4.38 2.49
N THR A 45 -9.08 -3.22 3.10
CA THR A 45 -10.42 -2.80 3.51
C THR A 45 -11.15 -2.09 2.36
N ASN A 46 -12.47 -1.91 2.50
CA ASN A 46 -13.24 -1.09 1.54
C ASN A 46 -12.73 0.35 1.45
N GLU A 47 -12.24 0.89 2.57
CA GLU A 47 -11.60 2.21 2.63
C GLU A 47 -10.28 2.22 1.87
N PHE A 48 -9.44 1.20 2.06
CA PHE A 48 -8.20 1.04 1.30
C PHE A 48 -8.44 1.09 -0.21
N TYR A 49 -9.43 0.35 -0.72
CA TYR A 49 -9.77 0.37 -2.15
C TYR A 49 -10.33 1.70 -2.65
N LYS A 50 -11.01 2.48 -1.79
CA LYS A 50 -11.47 3.82 -2.15
C LYS A 50 -10.28 4.76 -2.33
N VAL A 51 -9.36 4.78 -1.35
CA VAL A 51 -8.16 5.62 -1.38
C VAL A 51 -7.22 5.23 -2.52
N LEU A 52 -7.02 3.93 -2.76
CA LEU A 52 -6.17 3.46 -3.86
C LEU A 52 -6.69 3.91 -5.23
N ARG A 53 -8.02 3.86 -5.45
CA ARG A 53 -8.63 4.38 -6.68
C ARG A 53 -8.50 5.89 -6.83
N GLU A 54 -8.57 6.64 -5.73
CA GLU A 54 -8.31 8.08 -5.74
C GLU A 54 -6.88 8.37 -6.22
N TRP A 55 -5.89 7.66 -5.67
CA TRP A 55 -4.49 7.76 -6.08
C TRP A 55 -4.29 7.48 -7.58
N GLU A 56 -4.89 6.41 -8.10
CA GLU A 56 -4.82 6.06 -9.52
C GLU A 56 -5.42 7.14 -10.43
N ARG A 57 -6.52 7.77 -10.01
CA ARG A 57 -7.14 8.88 -10.76
C ARG A 57 -6.24 10.12 -10.76
N ASN A 58 -5.68 10.49 -9.62
CA ASN A 58 -4.78 11.65 -9.51
C ASN A 58 -3.52 11.48 -10.37
N LYS A 59 -2.99 10.24 -10.45
CA LYS A 59 -1.88 9.92 -11.36
C LYS A 59 -2.23 10.11 -12.83
N LYS A 60 -3.43 9.70 -13.25
CA LYS A 60 -3.89 9.84 -14.64
C LYS A 60 -4.20 11.27 -15.04
N ALA A 61 -4.63 12.11 -14.09
CA ALA A 61 -4.94 13.52 -14.34
C ALA A 61 -3.69 14.43 -14.48
N SER A 62 -2.49 13.89 -14.24
CA SER A 62 -1.21 14.62 -14.36
C SER A 62 -0.51 14.41 -15.71
N ILE A 63 -1.21 13.85 -16.70
CA ILE A 63 -0.75 13.63 -18.09
C ILE A 63 -1.76 14.32 -19.01
#